data_AF-A0A7S2NZ69-F1
#
_entry.id   AF-A0A7S2NZ69-F1
#
_cell.length_a   1.000
_cell.length_b   1.000
_cell.length_c   1.000
_cell.angle_alpha   90.00
_cell.angle_beta   90.00
_cell.angle_gamma   90.00
#
_symmetry.space_group_name_H-M   'P 1'
#
loop_
_entity.id
_entity.type
_entity.pdbx_description
1 polymer ?
#
loop_
_entity_poly.entity_id
_entity_poly.type
_entity_poly.pdbx_seq_one_letter_code
_entity_poly.pdbx_strand_id
1 'polypeptide(L)'
;LILNDGGLVLENDILDEHHLILEQKETMVQTSKVLVHNLWKIYPPSIGYISSFCTFLRAQSSCCRKNPASTSEWTYKPKKALRGVSLSINTGETFGLLGKNGAG
;
A
#
# COMPACT_ATOMS: atom_id res chain seq x y z
N LEU A 1 18.47 14.67 11.19
CA LEU A 1 19.10 13.75 10.22
C LEU A 1 18.10 12.65 9.83
N ILE A 2 17.19 12.97 8.91
CA ILE A 2 16.76 12.05 7.87
C ILE A 2 17.03 12.83 6.60
N LEU A 3 18.16 12.50 5.98
CA LEU A 3 18.55 12.95 4.65
C LEU A 3 17.85 12.03 3.66
N ASN A 4 16.92 12.58 2.89
CA ASN A 4 16.51 12.09 1.57
C ASN A 4 16.19 13.36 0.78
N ASP A 5 16.76 13.47 -0.42
CA ASP A 5 16.93 14.66 -1.26
C ASP A 5 15.64 15.32 -1.81
N GLY A 6 14.62 15.49 -0.99
CA GLY A 6 13.35 16.14 -1.36
C GLY A 6 13.33 17.58 -0.89
N GLY A 7 13.18 18.52 -1.82
CA GLY A 7 12.91 19.92 -1.50
C GLY A 7 11.77 20.05 -0.48
N LEU A 8 11.84 21.12 0.32
CA LEU A 8 10.76 21.58 1.18
C LEU A 8 9.51 21.81 0.32
N VAL A 9 8.69 20.77 0.13
CA VAL A 9 7.33 20.92 -0.40
C VAL A 9 6.56 21.60 0.73
N LEU A 10 6.24 22.87 0.52
CA LEU A 10 5.48 23.66 1.46
C LEU A 10 4.11 22.98 1.59
N GLU A 11 3.56 22.86 2.80
CA GLU A 11 2.24 22.22 3.02
C GLU A 11 1.12 22.91 2.20
N ASN A 12 1.36 24.17 1.80
CA ASN A 12 0.53 24.94 0.89
C ASN A 12 0.60 24.43 -0.57
N ASP A 13 1.76 23.96 -1.04
CA ASP A 13 1.93 23.45 -2.41
C ASP A 13 1.09 22.18 -2.64
N ILE A 14 0.92 21.36 -1.58
CA ILE A 14 0.10 20.15 -1.61
C ILE A 14 -1.39 20.52 -1.70
N LEU A 15 -1.84 21.56 -0.99
CA LEU A 15 -3.22 22.02 -1.02
C LEU A 15 -3.59 22.65 -2.37
N ASP A 16 -2.66 23.42 -2.95
CA ASP A 16 -2.84 24.03 -4.26
C ASP A 16 -2.87 22.96 -5.38
N GLU A 17 -2.01 21.94 -5.30
CA GLU A 17 -2.04 20.78 -6.20
C GLU A 17 -3.39 20.04 -6.11
N HIS A 18 -3.91 19.84 -4.89
CA HIS A 18 -5.20 19.21 -4.67
C HIS A 18 -6.37 20.00 -5.30
N HIS A 19 -6.36 21.33 -5.22
CA HIS A 19 -7.38 22.17 -5.84
C HIS A 19 -7.33 22.11 -7.37
N LEU A 20 -6.13 22.18 -7.95
CA LEU A 20 -5.94 22.06 -9.40
C LEU A 20 -6.42 20.71 -9.93
N ILE A 21 -6.14 19.62 -9.19
CA ILE A 21 -6.61 18.28 -9.55
C ILE A 21 -8.14 18.21 -9.51
N LEU A 22 -8.80 18.88 -8.56
CA LEU A 22 -10.27 18.89 -8.44
C LEU A 22 -10.95 19.66 -9.58
N GLU A 23 -10.41 20.82 -9.97
CA GLU A 23 -10.94 21.57 -11.12
C GLU A 23 -10.73 20.82 -12.43
N GLN A 24 -9.56 20.21 -12.61
CA GLN A 24 -9.27 19.41 -13.80
C GLN A 24 -10.06 18.10 -13.84
N LYS A 25 -10.49 17.57 -12.69
CA LYS A 25 -11.27 16.34 -12.61
C LYS A 25 -12.54 16.40 -13.46
N GLU A 26 -13.27 17.51 -13.46
CA GLU A 26 -14.51 17.62 -14.22
C GLU A 26 -14.28 17.54 -15.74
N THR A 27 -13.21 18.18 -16.22
CA THR A 27 -12.81 18.13 -17.64
C THR A 27 -12.24 16.76 -18.02
N MET A 28 -11.48 16.13 -17.11
CA MET A 28 -10.95 14.78 -17.29
C MET A 28 -12.05 13.72 -17.32
N VAL A 29 -13.11 13.86 -16.53
CA VAL A 29 -14.26 12.93 -16.55
C VAL A 29 -14.94 12.92 -17.93
N GLN A 30 -15.00 14.06 -18.61
CA GLN A 30 -15.66 14.17 -19.91
C GLN A 30 -14.80 13.65 -21.08
N THR A 31 -13.49 13.74 -20.95
CA THR A 31 -12.54 13.44 -22.04
C THR A 31 -11.92 12.04 -21.93
N SER A 32 -11.74 11.56 -20.70
CA SER A 32 -11.12 10.27 -20.45
C SER A 32 -12.11 9.12 -20.61
N LYS A 33 -11.62 8.02 -21.18
CA LYS A 33 -12.35 6.76 -21.25
C LYS A 33 -12.23 5.98 -19.94
N VAL A 34 -11.10 6.12 -19.27
CA VAL A 34 -10.84 5.49 -17.97
C VAL A 34 -10.30 6.54 -17.03
N LEU A 35 -11.00 6.77 -15.92
CA LEU A 35 -10.53 7.62 -14.83
C LEU A 35 -10.44 6.78 -13.56
N VAL A 36 -9.23 6.63 -13.05
CA VAL A 36 -8.91 6.02 -11.77
C VAL A 36 -8.45 7.12 -10.84
N HIS A 37 -9.06 7.24 -9.67
CA HIS A 37 -8.66 8.25 -8.70
C HIS A 37 -8.47 7.60 -7.34
N ASN A 38 -7.29 7.82 -6.74
CA ASN A 38 -6.95 7.35 -5.41
C ASN A 38 -7.21 5.83 -5.24
N LEU A 39 -6.70 5.00 -6.15
CA LEU A 39 -6.87 3.54 -6.10
C LEU A 39 -5.90 2.90 -5.10
N TRP A 40 -6.46 2.10 -4.19
CA TRP A 40 -5.72 1.32 -3.21
C TRP A 40 -5.96 -0.16 -3.40
N LYS A 41 -4.91 -0.96 -3.20
CA LYS A 41 -5.00 -2.42 -3.18
C LYS A 41 -4.27 -2.93 -1.96
N ILE A 42 -5.02 -3.55 -1.05
CA ILE A 42 -4.51 -4.03 0.22
C ILE A 42 -4.82 -5.52 0.30
N TYR A 43 -3.78 -6.34 0.38
CA TYR A 43 -3.95 -7.76 0.64
C TYR A 43 -4.09 -7.99 2.14
N PRO A 44 -5.04 -8.84 2.55
CA PRO A 44 -5.17 -9.22 3.95
C PRO A 44 -3.85 -9.85 4.42
N PRO A 45 -3.54 -9.73 5.73
CA PRO A 45 -2.42 -10.46 6.29
C PRO A 45 -2.59 -11.95 5.97
N SER A 46 -1.50 -12.62 5.62
CA SER A 46 -1.48 -14.07 5.44
C SER A 46 -1.79 -14.71 6.80
N ILE A 47 -3.06 -15.03 7.04
CA ILE A 47 -3.49 -15.86 8.18
C ILE A 47 -2.95 -17.26 7.91
N GLY A 48 -1.77 -17.54 8.43
CA GLY A 48 -1.28 -18.90 8.50
C GLY A 48 -2.09 -19.63 9.55
N TYR A 49 -3.18 -20.30 9.17
CA TYR A 49 -3.93 -21.23 10.05
C TYR A 49 -2.98 -22.24 10.73
N ILE A 50 -1.91 -22.61 10.02
CA ILE A 50 -0.83 -23.49 10.49
C ILE A 50 -0.02 -22.86 11.65
N SER A 51 0.12 -21.53 11.69
CA SER A 51 0.82 -20.84 12.79
C SER A 51 0.03 -20.89 14.10
N SER A 52 -1.30 -20.84 14.03
CA SER A 52 -2.19 -20.99 15.19
C SER A 52 -2.12 -22.41 15.74
N PHE A 53 -2.11 -23.42 14.86
CA PHE A 53 -1.92 -24.82 15.25
C PHE A 53 -0.54 -25.09 15.87
N CYS A 54 0.54 -24.55 15.29
CA CYS A 54 1.88 -24.66 15.86
C CYS A 54 2.02 -23.93 17.21
N THR A 55 1.31 -22.83 17.42
CA THR A 55 1.30 -22.12 18.71
C THR A 55 0.56 -22.94 19.77
N PHE A 56 -0.55 -23.58 19.41
CA PHE A 56 -1.28 -24.50 20.29
C PHE A 56 -0.42 -25.71 20.68
N LEU A 57 0.29 -26.33 19.72
CA LEU A 57 1.20 -27.44 20.00
C LEU A 57 2.40 -27.02 20.85
N ARG A 58 2.95 -25.82 20.63
CA ARG A 58 4.05 -25.28 21.46
C ARG A 58 3.59 -24.98 22.89
N ALA A 59 2.38 -24.45 23.07
CA ALA A 59 1.81 -24.18 24.39
C ALA A 59 1.67 -25.45 25.23
N GLN A 60 1.24 -26.57 24.62
CA GLN A 60 1.18 -27.88 25.28
C GLN A 60 2.57 -28.46 25.62
N SER A 61 3.60 -28.17 24.82
CA SER A 61 4.98 -28.64 25.06
C SER A 61 5.80 -27.76 26.04
N SER A 62 5.24 -26.65 26.53
CA SER A 62 5.96 -25.61 27.29
C SER A 62 5.95 -25.81 28.81
N CYS A 63 5.26 -26.81 29.36
CA CYS A 63 5.32 -27.07 30.81
C CYS A 63 6.74 -27.38 31.33
N CYS A 64 7.73 -27.63 30.44
CA CYS A 64 9.09 -27.99 30.85
C CYS A 64 10.23 -27.20 30.19
N ARG A 65 9.98 -26.12 29.42
CA ARG A 65 11.07 -25.34 28.80
C ARG A 65 11.16 -23.93 29.38
N LYS A 66 12.00 -23.79 30.42
CA LYS A 66 12.56 -22.50 30.84
C LYS A 66 13.66 -22.09 29.84
N ASN A 67 13.30 -21.30 28.84
CA ASN A 67 14.22 -20.39 28.17
C ASN A 67 13.40 -19.22 27.61
N PRO A 68 13.68 -17.96 28.02
CA PRO A 68 13.05 -16.80 27.40
C PRO A 68 13.67 -16.64 26.00
N ALA A 69 13.18 -17.41 25.04
CA ALA A 69 13.42 -17.11 23.64
C ALA A 69 12.80 -15.74 23.39
N SER A 70 13.61 -14.79 22.93
CA SER A 70 13.15 -13.47 22.49
C SER A 70 11.96 -13.65 21.55
N THR A 71 10.77 -13.39 22.07
CA THR A 71 9.53 -13.46 21.31
C THR A 71 9.56 -12.29 20.34
N SER A 72 10.15 -12.50 19.17
CA SER A 72 9.95 -11.62 18.02
C SER A 72 8.45 -11.66 17.72
N GLU A 73 7.74 -10.65 18.18
CA GLU A 73 6.31 -10.51 17.97
C GLU A 73 6.08 -10.26 16.48
N TRP A 74 5.78 -11.33 15.74
CA TRP A 74 5.46 -11.25 14.32
C TRP A 74 4.09 -10.59 14.18
N THR A 75 4.07 -9.26 14.19
CA THR A 75 2.87 -8.48 13.89
C THR A 75 2.56 -8.64 12.40
N TYR A 76 1.52 -9.41 12.09
CA TYR A 76 1.03 -9.60 10.73
C TYR A 76 0.44 -8.30 10.19
N LYS A 77 1.27 -7.52 9.49
CA LYS A 77 0.84 -6.27 8.85
C LYS A 77 0.26 -6.56 7.46
N PRO A 78 -0.89 -5.95 7.09
CA PRO A 78 -1.45 -6.08 5.75
C PRO A 78 -0.47 -5.53 4.71
N LYS A 79 -0.34 -6.25 3.59
CA LYS A 79 0.56 -5.84 2.50
C LYS A 79 -0.20 -4.93 1.54
N LYS A 80 0.24 -3.68 1.42
CA LYS A 80 -0.31 -2.71 0.47
C LYS A 80 0.43 -2.83 -0.86
N ALA A 81 -0.31 -3.14 -1.92
CA ALA A 81 0.21 -3.35 -3.25
C ALA A 81 0.09 -2.08 -4.12
N LEU A 82 -1.03 -1.36 -4.01
CA LEU A 82 -1.23 -0.03 -4.61
C LEU A 82 -1.49 1.00 -3.51
N ARG A 83 -0.97 2.21 -3.68
CA ARG A 83 -1.11 3.33 -2.74
C ARG A 83 -1.57 4.59 -3.47
N GLY A 84 -2.86 4.87 -3.45
CA GLY A 84 -3.43 6.12 -3.96
C GLY A 84 -3.12 6.39 -5.43
N VAL A 85 -3.15 5.36 -6.28
CA VAL A 85 -2.85 5.52 -7.71
C VAL A 85 -3.99 6.28 -8.39
N SER A 86 -3.66 7.41 -9.01
CA SER A 86 -4.57 8.18 -9.85
C SER A 86 -4.06 8.16 -11.29
N LEU A 87 -4.94 7.87 -12.24
CA LEU A 87 -4.63 7.72 -13.66
C LEU A 87 -5.85 8.10 -14.49
N SER A 88 -5.64 8.92 -15.52
CA SER A 88 -6.63 9.18 -16.57
C SER A 88 -6.12 8.63 -17.89
N ILE A 89 -6.94 7.86 -18.61
CA ILE A 89 -6.64 7.34 -19.95
C ILE A 89 -7.66 7.89 -20.95
N ASN A 90 -7.19 8.63 -21.95
CA ASN A 90 -8.05 9.21 -22.98
C ASN A 90 -8.47 8.22 -24.06
N THR A 91 -9.42 8.63 -24.90
CA THR A 91 -9.85 7.81 -26.02
C THR A 91 -8.79 7.82 -27.12
N GLY A 92 -8.34 6.64 -27.55
CA GLY A 92 -7.38 6.48 -28.65
C GLY A 92 -5.91 6.50 -28.22
N GLU A 93 -5.60 6.69 -26.94
CA GLU A 93 -4.23 6.56 -26.43
C GLU A 93 -3.90 5.12 -26.05
N THR A 94 -2.61 4.79 -26.08
CA THR A 94 -2.09 3.50 -25.61
C THR A 94 -1.38 3.72 -24.28
N PHE A 95 -1.89 3.11 -23.21
CA PHE A 95 -1.32 3.19 -21.87
C PHE A 95 -0.57 1.90 -21.51
N GLY A 96 0.68 2.04 -21.04
CA GLY A 96 1.51 0.93 -20.60
C GLY A 96 1.88 1.05 -19.13
N LEU A 97 1.44 0.09 -18.30
CA LEU A 97 1.87 -0.03 -16.91
C LEU A 97 3.08 -0.97 -16.83
N LEU A 98 4.27 -0.42 -16.61
CA LEU A 98 5.52 -1.17 -16.55
C LEU A 98 6.10 -1.15 -15.13
N GLY A 99 6.61 -2.30 -14.70
CA GLY A 99 7.24 -2.44 -13.40
C GLY A 99 7.93 -3.79 -13.23
N LYS A 100 8.87 -3.85 -12.29
CA LYS A 100 9.50 -5.12 -11.87
C LYS A 100 8.46 -6.06 -11.24
N ASN A 101 8.79 -7.35 -11.16
CA ASN A 101 7.97 -8.32 -10.45
C ASN A 101 7.66 -7.84 -9.02
N GLY A 102 6.36 -7.78 -8.68
CA GLY A 102 5.86 -7.31 -7.38
C GLY A 102 5.70 -5.80 -7.23
N ALA A 103 5.72 -5.02 -8.33
CA ALA A 103 5.49 -3.56 -8.29
C ALA A 103 4.03 -3.14 -7.99
N GLY A 104 3.07 -4.06 -7.99
CA GLY A 104 1.65 -3.79 -7.71
C GLY A 104 0.85 -5.02 -7.29
#